data_AF-A0A853FKJ9-F1
#
_entry.id   AF-A0A853FKJ9-F1
#
_cell.length_a   1.000
_cell.length_b   1.000
_cell.length_c   1.000
_cell.angle_alpha   90.00
_cell.angle_beta   90.00
_cell.angle_gamma   90.00
#
_symmetry.space_group_name_H-M   'P 1'
#
loop_
_entity.id
_entity.type
_entity.pdbx_description
1 polymer ?
#
loop_
_entity_poly.entity_id
_entity_poly.type
_entity_poly.pdbx_seq_one_letter_code
_entity_poly.pdbx_strand_id
1 'polypeptide(L)'
;MPGPGDIDPYEVLGLSRKADDVVIRAAWKALIRKHHPDSSAAADAAETAARINAAFKLLMTPEARRAYDRSVAVMPTPPRHPWARPAPSPPRPVPAPRRRGRRLRIFALAGITAALMGCVAFLAVDSDIALPAPVQRAAYGIVTDPSISRMRTNARRFLGLDTPRAYAAAPSGPVVDTAPPPVDEAGTATTAKNLLALSARDGAAAATEARTCIAETQAKPDWQRMDNCVALHIAGLGAADGVFGPPQPDMDYFKQATLALPERYAVLSDDSTMVAARIETIRKIVWAVMLRSLEVQLRARPVTRGD
;
A
#
# COMPACT_ATOMS: atom_id res chain seq x y z
N MET A 1 -35.07 -4.89 15.01
CA MET A 1 -33.64 -4.53 15.18
C MET A 1 -33.01 -5.64 16.01
N PRO A 2 -32.15 -6.50 15.43
CA PRO A 2 -31.45 -7.50 16.23
C PRO A 2 -30.51 -6.80 17.21
N GLY A 3 -30.49 -7.25 18.47
CA GLY A 3 -29.67 -6.68 19.54
C GLY A 3 -28.18 -7.02 19.39
N PRO A 4 -27.29 -6.46 20.22
CA PRO A 4 -25.83 -6.54 20.07
C PRO A 4 -25.20 -7.93 20.26
N GLY A 5 -26.01 -9.00 20.35
CA GLY A 5 -25.56 -10.36 20.66
C GLY A 5 -25.52 -11.33 19.48
N ASP A 6 -26.14 -11.02 18.34
CA ASP A 6 -26.35 -12.00 17.25
C ASP A 6 -25.46 -11.80 16.02
N ILE A 7 -24.53 -10.84 16.05
CA ILE A 7 -23.70 -10.51 14.88
C ILE A 7 -22.24 -10.83 15.19
N ASP A 8 -21.67 -11.79 14.46
CA ASP A 8 -20.24 -12.07 14.49
C ASP A 8 -19.48 -10.97 13.72
N PRO A 9 -18.66 -10.14 14.38
CA PRO A 9 -17.93 -9.05 13.73
C PRO A 9 -16.87 -9.60 12.75
N TYR A 10 -16.41 -10.83 12.92
CA TYR A 10 -15.51 -11.47 11.97
C TYR A 10 -16.24 -11.82 10.68
N GLU A 11 -17.48 -12.31 10.76
CA GLU A 11 -18.31 -12.58 9.57
C GLU A 11 -18.70 -11.29 8.84
N VAL A 12 -19.10 -10.24 9.57
CA VAL A 12 -19.46 -8.94 8.97
C VAL A 12 -18.29 -8.32 8.21
N LEU A 13 -17.06 -8.47 8.73
CA LEU A 13 -15.87 -7.95 8.05
C LEU A 13 -15.29 -8.94 7.03
N GLY A 14 -15.81 -10.17 6.95
CA GLY A 14 -15.30 -11.22 6.06
C GLY A 14 -13.90 -11.73 6.44
N LEU A 15 -13.62 -11.81 7.75
CA LEU A 15 -12.31 -12.10 8.29
C LEU A 15 -12.28 -13.42 9.09
N SER A 16 -11.11 -14.04 9.11
CA SER A 16 -10.85 -15.12 10.06
C SER A 16 -10.71 -14.56 11.49
N ARG A 17 -11.11 -15.35 12.49
CA ARG A 17 -10.85 -15.05 13.91
C ARG A 17 -9.36 -14.91 14.24
N LYS A 18 -8.47 -15.42 13.38
CA LYS A 18 -7.01 -15.28 13.48
C LYS A 18 -6.45 -14.06 12.73
N ALA A 19 -7.29 -13.21 12.14
CA ALA A 19 -6.83 -12.05 11.38
C ALA A 19 -6.05 -11.06 12.26
N ASP A 20 -4.95 -10.53 11.74
CA ASP A 20 -4.17 -9.48 12.41
C ASP A 20 -4.89 -8.13 12.38
N ASP A 21 -4.57 -7.25 13.33
CA ASP A 21 -5.19 -5.92 13.46
C ASP A 21 -5.03 -5.06 12.19
N VAL A 22 -3.94 -5.25 11.46
CA VAL A 22 -3.70 -4.58 10.17
C VAL A 22 -4.74 -5.03 9.14
N VAL A 23 -5.06 -6.32 9.10
CA VAL A 23 -6.06 -6.91 8.20
C VAL A 23 -7.47 -6.43 8.58
N ILE A 24 -7.77 -6.39 9.88
CA ILE A 24 -9.06 -5.89 10.40
C ILE A 24 -9.31 -4.43 9.97
N ARG A 25 -8.31 -3.56 10.14
CA ARG A 25 -8.41 -2.16 9.71
C ARG A 25 -8.50 -2.00 8.19
N ALA A 26 -7.79 -2.83 7.43
CA ALA A 26 -7.81 -2.79 5.97
C ALA A 26 -9.19 -3.21 5.42
N ALA A 27 -9.75 -4.31 5.94
CA ALA A 27 -11.07 -4.80 5.56
C ALA A 27 -12.18 -3.78 5.88
N TRP A 28 -12.15 -3.19 7.08
CA TRP A 28 -13.09 -2.13 7.45
C TRP A 28 -13.03 -0.94 6.48
N LYS A 29 -11.83 -0.43 6.16
CA LYS A 29 -11.67 0.69 5.20
C LYS A 29 -12.20 0.35 3.82
N ALA A 30 -11.95 -0.88 3.34
CA ALA A 30 -12.44 -1.32 2.03
C ALA A 30 -13.97 -1.41 1.99
N LEU A 31 -14.58 -1.94 3.05
CA LEU A 31 -16.02 -2.11 3.17
C LEU A 31 -16.74 -0.76 3.33
N ILE A 32 -16.23 0.15 4.18
CA ILE A 32 -16.82 1.49 4.31
C ILE A 32 -16.72 2.27 3.01
N ARG A 33 -15.61 2.21 2.28
CA ARG A 33 -15.52 2.88 0.97
C ARG A 33 -16.52 2.34 -0.06
N LYS A 34 -16.89 1.06 0.04
CA LYS A 34 -17.86 0.43 -0.85
C LYS A 34 -19.31 0.74 -0.46
N HIS A 35 -19.58 0.86 0.84
CA HIS A 35 -20.93 1.01 1.39
C HIS A 35 -21.19 2.40 1.99
N HIS A 36 -20.33 3.40 1.77
CA HIS A 36 -20.52 4.73 2.33
C HIS A 36 -21.80 5.36 1.75
N PRO A 37 -22.69 5.94 2.58
CA PRO A 37 -23.97 6.49 2.14
C PRO A 37 -23.80 7.60 1.08
N ASP A 38 -22.72 8.38 1.14
CA ASP A 38 -22.46 9.45 0.16
C ASP A 38 -21.96 8.96 -1.20
N SER A 39 -21.52 7.70 -1.32
CA SER A 39 -20.88 7.17 -2.54
C SER A 39 -21.59 5.98 -3.17
N SER A 40 -22.52 5.35 -2.45
CA SER A 40 -23.25 4.18 -2.90
C SER A 40 -24.69 4.53 -3.24
N ALA A 41 -25.16 4.14 -4.42
CA ALA A 41 -26.55 4.29 -4.85
C ALA A 41 -27.48 3.19 -4.30
N ALA A 42 -26.98 2.30 -3.45
CA ALA A 42 -27.77 1.20 -2.88
C ALA A 42 -28.63 1.69 -1.70
N ALA A 43 -29.91 1.31 -1.69
CA ALA A 43 -30.88 1.72 -0.66
C ALA A 43 -30.51 1.24 0.76
N ASP A 44 -29.68 0.20 0.88
CA ASP A 44 -29.23 -0.43 2.13
C ASP A 44 -27.81 0.02 2.56
N ALA A 45 -27.21 0.98 1.85
CA ALA A 45 -25.82 1.41 2.09
C ALA A 45 -25.63 1.95 3.51
N ALA A 46 -26.55 2.79 3.99
CA ALA A 46 -26.49 3.36 5.34
C ALA A 46 -26.57 2.29 6.44
N GLU A 47 -27.45 1.30 6.28
CA GLU A 47 -27.62 0.21 7.24
C GLU A 47 -26.41 -0.73 7.24
N THR A 48 -25.89 -1.04 6.05
CA THR A 48 -24.71 -1.88 5.88
C THR A 48 -23.46 -1.21 6.45
N ALA A 49 -23.27 0.09 6.20
CA ALA A 49 -22.18 0.88 6.79
C ALA A 49 -22.29 0.92 8.33
N ALA A 50 -23.50 1.06 8.88
CA ALA A 50 -23.72 1.01 10.32
C ALA A 50 -23.31 -0.35 10.92
N ARG A 51 -23.67 -1.47 10.25
CA ARG A 51 -23.26 -2.83 10.65
C ARG A 51 -21.74 -3.02 10.60
N ILE A 52 -21.10 -2.56 9.54
CA ILE A 52 -19.63 -2.62 9.38
C ILE A 52 -18.92 -1.81 10.50
N ASN A 53 -19.41 -0.62 10.81
CA ASN A 53 -18.84 0.22 11.86
C ASN A 53 -19.05 -0.37 13.27
N ALA A 54 -20.20 -1.00 13.52
CA ALA A 54 -20.47 -1.69 14.78
C ALA A 54 -19.52 -2.90 14.96
N ALA A 55 -19.34 -3.71 13.91
CA ALA A 55 -18.40 -4.84 13.92
C ALA A 55 -16.96 -4.40 14.16
N PHE A 56 -16.52 -3.33 13.48
CA PHE A 56 -15.17 -2.80 13.66
C PHE A 56 -14.92 -2.29 15.09
N LYS A 57 -15.89 -1.62 15.73
CA LYS A 57 -15.74 -1.16 17.12
C LYS A 57 -15.44 -2.29 18.10
N LEU A 58 -15.99 -3.49 17.87
CA LEU A 58 -15.73 -4.67 18.72
C LEU A 58 -14.33 -5.25 18.53
N LEU A 59 -13.69 -5.00 17.38
CA LEU A 59 -12.39 -5.60 17.03
C LEU A 59 -11.25 -4.57 16.90
N MET A 60 -11.54 -3.28 17.01
CA MET A 60 -10.62 -2.18 16.69
C MET A 60 -9.37 -2.16 17.59
N THR A 61 -9.53 -2.48 18.88
CA THR A 61 -8.42 -2.53 19.83
C THR A 61 -8.21 -3.95 20.36
N PRO A 62 -6.97 -4.33 20.72
CA PRO A 62 -6.69 -5.63 21.33
C PRO A 62 -7.52 -5.88 22.59
N GLU A 63 -7.84 -4.84 23.36
CA GLU A 63 -8.67 -4.92 24.56
C GLU A 63 -10.14 -5.21 24.22
N ALA A 64 -10.70 -4.49 23.24
CA ALA A 64 -12.08 -4.70 22.77
C ALA A 64 -12.25 -6.08 22.15
N ARG A 65 -11.29 -6.50 21.32
CA ARG A 65 -11.27 -7.84 20.70
C ARG A 65 -11.22 -8.94 21.75
N ARG A 66 -10.32 -8.83 22.74
CA ARG A 66 -10.23 -9.80 23.84
C ARG A 66 -11.50 -9.82 24.69
N ALA A 67 -12.12 -8.67 24.92
CA ALA A 67 -13.40 -8.61 25.63
C ALA A 67 -14.51 -9.32 24.86
N TYR A 68 -14.60 -9.08 23.54
CA TYR A 68 -15.53 -9.76 22.66
C TYR A 68 -15.29 -11.27 22.62
N ASP A 69 -14.06 -11.70 22.34
CA ASP A 69 -13.71 -13.13 22.25
C ASP A 69 -13.98 -13.87 23.57
N ARG A 70 -13.75 -13.23 24.73
CA ARG A 70 -14.11 -13.79 26.05
C ARG A 70 -15.62 -13.85 26.26
N SER A 71 -16.38 -12.84 25.83
CA SER A 71 -17.83 -12.83 25.96
C SER A 71 -18.51 -13.95 25.18
N VAL A 72 -17.95 -14.30 24.01
CA VAL A 72 -18.44 -15.40 23.17
C VAL A 72 -17.98 -16.77 23.71
N ALA A 73 -16.81 -16.85 24.32
CA ALA A 73 -16.31 -18.08 24.95
C ALA A 73 -17.05 -18.48 26.24
N VAL A 74 -17.77 -17.55 26.88
CA VAL A 74 -18.49 -17.75 28.16
C VAL A 74 -19.96 -18.16 27.96
N MET A 75 -20.45 -18.26 26.71
CA MET A 75 -21.79 -18.77 26.48
C MET A 75 -21.84 -20.28 26.84
N PRO A 76 -22.76 -20.72 27.72
CA PRO A 76 -22.78 -22.11 28.16
C PRO A 76 -23.12 -23.00 26.97
N THR A 77 -22.20 -23.91 26.65
CA THR A 77 -22.51 -25.10 25.83
C THR A 77 -23.81 -25.70 26.36
N PRO A 78 -24.85 -25.91 25.53
CA PRO A 78 -26.07 -26.55 26.01
C PRO A 78 -25.70 -27.90 26.64
N PRO A 79 -26.33 -28.27 27.77
CA PRO A 79 -25.97 -29.49 28.48
C PRO A 79 -26.02 -30.67 27.52
N ARG A 80 -24.91 -31.40 27.40
CA ARG A 80 -24.91 -32.69 26.71
C ARG A 80 -25.91 -33.58 27.43
N HIS A 81 -27.07 -33.77 26.84
CA HIS A 81 -28.05 -34.71 27.37
C HIS A 81 -27.42 -36.12 27.38
N PRO A 82 -27.57 -36.91 28.45
CA PRO A 82 -26.97 -38.24 28.57
C PRO A 82 -27.36 -39.24 27.46
N TRP A 83 -28.36 -38.90 26.66
CA TRP A 83 -28.89 -39.72 25.56
C TRP A 83 -28.47 -39.23 24.15
N ALA A 84 -27.63 -38.19 24.03
CA ALA A 84 -27.07 -37.79 22.74
C ALA A 84 -26.02 -38.82 22.27
N ARG A 85 -26.38 -39.68 21.31
CA ARG A 85 -25.47 -40.67 20.72
C ARG A 85 -24.30 -39.94 20.04
N PRO A 86 -23.05 -40.41 20.20
CA PRO A 86 -21.92 -39.83 19.49
C PRO A 86 -22.16 -39.94 17.97
N ALA A 87 -21.90 -38.85 17.26
CA ALA A 87 -21.99 -38.83 15.80
C ALA A 87 -21.05 -39.89 15.19
N PRO A 88 -21.49 -40.62 14.14
CA PRO A 88 -20.65 -41.62 13.50
C PRO A 88 -19.41 -40.96 12.89
N SER A 89 -18.26 -41.61 13.08
CA SER A 89 -16.98 -41.14 12.53
C SER A 89 -17.05 -41.07 11.00
N PRO A 90 -16.42 -40.07 10.37
CA PRO A 90 -16.38 -39.99 8.91
C PRO A 90 -15.65 -41.21 8.33
N PRO A 91 -16.09 -41.75 7.18
CA PRO A 91 -15.43 -42.89 6.56
C PRO A 91 -14.01 -42.55 6.15
N ARG A 92 -13.09 -43.52 6.31
CA ARG A 92 -11.69 -43.37 5.88
C ARG A 92 -11.62 -43.16 4.36
N PRO A 93 -10.74 -42.27 3.87
CA PRO A 93 -10.58 -42.05 2.44
C PRO A 93 -10.00 -43.30 1.75
N VAL A 94 -10.64 -43.73 0.68
CA VAL A 94 -10.17 -44.81 -0.19
C VAL A 94 -9.07 -44.26 -1.12
N PRO A 95 -7.90 -44.91 -1.26
CA PRO A 95 -6.87 -44.45 -2.17
C PRO A 95 -7.30 -44.67 -3.64
N ALA A 96 -7.19 -43.61 -4.44
CA ALA A 96 -7.57 -43.62 -5.86
C ALA A 96 -6.61 -44.47 -6.72
N PRO A 97 -7.10 -45.14 -7.78
CA PRO A 97 -6.27 -45.95 -8.66
C PRO A 97 -5.42 -45.06 -9.59
N ARG A 98 -4.12 -45.35 -9.65
CA ARG A 98 -3.19 -44.73 -10.61
C ARG A 98 -3.46 -45.26 -12.01
N ARG A 99 -3.73 -44.38 -12.98
CA ARG A 99 -3.67 -44.72 -14.41
C ARG A 99 -2.56 -43.98 -15.13
N ARG A 100 -1.72 -44.79 -15.76
CA ARG A 100 -0.61 -44.47 -16.68
C ARG A 100 -1.17 -44.01 -18.03
N GLY A 101 -0.41 -43.16 -18.71
CA GLY A 101 -0.87 -42.29 -19.81
C GLY A 101 -1.17 -42.96 -21.15
N ARG A 102 -1.65 -42.14 -22.11
CA ARG A 102 -1.07 -41.91 -23.45
C ARG A 102 -1.93 -40.90 -24.26
N ARG A 103 -1.25 -40.19 -25.15
CA ARG A 103 -1.57 -38.94 -25.88
C ARG A 103 -2.53 -39.10 -27.07
N LEU A 104 -3.27 -38.03 -27.44
CA LEU A 104 -3.46 -37.52 -28.83
C LEU A 104 -4.26 -36.18 -28.77
N ARG A 105 -3.70 -34.98 -29.00
CA ARG A 105 -3.40 -34.23 -30.24
C ARG A 105 -4.60 -33.88 -31.15
N ILE A 106 -4.82 -32.55 -31.25
CA ILE A 106 -5.40 -31.73 -32.36
C ILE A 106 -6.87 -31.30 -32.19
N PHE A 107 -7.09 -30.03 -31.81
CA PHE A 107 -7.93 -28.97 -32.44
C PHE A 107 -7.67 -27.66 -31.65
N ALA A 108 -6.74 -26.80 -32.09
CA ALA A 108 -6.97 -25.62 -32.96
C ALA A 108 -7.11 -24.29 -32.16
N LEU A 109 -6.02 -23.75 -31.58
CA LEU A 109 -5.13 -22.68 -32.11
C LEU A 109 -5.64 -21.23 -32.28
N ALA A 110 -6.88 -20.86 -31.90
CA ALA A 110 -7.28 -19.43 -31.86
C ALA A 110 -7.89 -18.94 -30.52
N GLY A 111 -8.35 -19.85 -29.65
CA GLY A 111 -8.77 -19.50 -28.28
C GLY A 111 -7.61 -19.40 -27.28
N ILE A 112 -6.39 -19.74 -27.69
CA ILE A 112 -5.29 -20.07 -26.78
C ILE A 112 -4.54 -18.81 -26.30
N THR A 113 -4.44 -17.71 -27.04
CA THR A 113 -3.75 -16.50 -26.54
C THR A 113 -4.60 -15.65 -25.59
N ALA A 114 -5.90 -15.48 -25.88
CA ALA A 114 -6.84 -14.76 -24.99
C ALA A 114 -7.18 -15.58 -23.73
N ALA A 115 -7.25 -16.91 -23.84
CA ALA A 115 -7.34 -17.77 -22.67
C ALA A 115 -6.03 -17.82 -21.88
N LEU A 116 -4.83 -17.79 -22.50
CA LEU A 116 -3.58 -17.80 -21.74
C LEU A 116 -3.32 -16.49 -20.97
N MET A 117 -3.67 -15.32 -21.52
CA MET A 117 -3.49 -14.05 -20.79
C MET A 117 -4.58 -13.83 -19.73
N GLY A 118 -5.82 -14.28 -19.99
CA GLY A 118 -6.90 -14.30 -19.00
C GLY A 118 -6.72 -15.34 -17.90
N CYS A 119 -6.16 -16.51 -18.21
CA CYS A 119 -5.92 -17.57 -17.24
C CYS A 119 -4.71 -17.27 -16.33
N VAL A 120 -3.71 -16.50 -16.75
CA VAL A 120 -2.65 -16.03 -15.82
C VAL A 120 -3.20 -15.04 -14.80
N ALA A 121 -4.10 -14.14 -15.19
CA ALA A 121 -4.75 -13.21 -14.26
C ALA A 121 -5.81 -13.89 -13.36
N PHE A 122 -6.53 -14.89 -13.88
CA PHE A 122 -7.55 -15.64 -13.13
C PHE A 122 -6.94 -16.72 -12.20
N LEU A 123 -5.83 -17.35 -12.58
CA LEU A 123 -5.10 -18.30 -11.72
C LEU A 123 -4.29 -17.61 -10.62
N ALA A 124 -3.95 -16.32 -10.75
CA ALA A 124 -3.23 -15.58 -9.71
C ALA A 124 -4.12 -15.09 -8.55
N VAL A 125 -5.45 -15.12 -8.71
CA VAL A 125 -6.40 -14.64 -7.69
C VAL A 125 -7.21 -15.78 -7.06
N ASP A 126 -7.35 -16.94 -7.72
CA ASP A 126 -8.30 -17.99 -7.27
C ASP A 126 -7.75 -19.42 -7.26
N SER A 127 -6.43 -19.63 -7.39
CA SER A 127 -5.84 -20.94 -7.16
C SER A 127 -4.80 -20.90 -6.05
N ASP A 128 -4.93 -21.83 -5.11
CA ASP A 128 -3.84 -22.29 -4.24
C ASP A 128 -2.70 -22.83 -5.11
N ILE A 129 -1.99 -21.92 -5.80
CA ILE A 129 -0.69 -22.22 -6.36
C ILE A 129 0.19 -22.44 -5.14
N ALA A 130 0.41 -23.71 -4.81
CA ALA A 130 1.46 -24.15 -3.89
C ALA A 130 2.81 -23.81 -4.52
N LEU A 131 3.14 -22.51 -4.54
CA LEU A 131 4.48 -22.04 -4.82
C LEU A 131 5.39 -22.80 -3.85
N PRO A 132 6.56 -23.27 -4.30
CA PRO A 132 7.52 -23.87 -3.40
C PRO A 132 7.68 -22.98 -2.16
N ALA A 133 7.67 -23.56 -0.97
CA ALA A 133 7.79 -22.82 0.30
C ALA A 133 8.82 -21.66 0.31
N PRO A 134 9.98 -21.73 -0.39
CA PRO A 134 10.86 -20.56 -0.53
C PRO A 134 10.27 -19.42 -1.38
N VAL A 135 9.59 -19.71 -2.49
CA VAL A 135 8.93 -18.71 -3.34
C VAL A 135 7.69 -18.15 -2.64
N GLN A 136 6.95 -19.00 -1.92
CA GLN A 136 5.81 -18.60 -1.11
C GLN A 136 6.24 -17.70 0.05
N ARG A 137 7.34 -18.01 0.76
CA ARG A 137 7.92 -17.14 1.80
C ARG A 137 8.49 -15.84 1.26
N ALA A 138 9.10 -15.87 0.07
CA ALA A 138 9.59 -14.66 -0.58
C ALA A 138 8.42 -13.76 -1.03
N ALA A 139 7.40 -14.32 -1.67
CA ALA A 139 6.21 -13.59 -2.09
C ALA A 139 5.39 -13.10 -0.90
N TYR A 140 5.20 -13.93 0.14
CA TYR A 140 4.53 -13.53 1.38
C TYR A 140 5.35 -12.45 2.08
N GLY A 141 6.67 -12.62 2.22
CA GLY A 141 7.56 -11.58 2.72
C GLY A 141 7.45 -10.28 1.92
N ILE A 142 7.39 -10.33 0.59
CA ILE A 142 7.19 -9.15 -0.25
C ILE A 142 5.81 -8.52 -0.02
N VAL A 143 4.75 -9.32 0.17
CA VAL A 143 3.37 -8.83 0.28
C VAL A 143 3.02 -8.38 1.71
N THR A 144 3.57 -9.03 2.72
CA THR A 144 3.28 -8.80 4.14
C THR A 144 4.38 -8.02 4.87
N ASP A 145 5.53 -7.76 4.24
CA ASP A 145 6.49 -6.83 4.81
C ASP A 145 5.81 -5.47 4.96
N PRO A 146 5.73 -4.94 6.20
CA PRO A 146 5.08 -3.66 6.46
C PRO A 146 5.63 -2.52 5.60
N SER A 147 6.92 -2.55 5.22
CA SER A 147 7.55 -1.56 4.35
C SER A 147 7.02 -1.62 2.91
N ILE A 148 6.83 -2.81 2.35
CA ILE A 148 6.31 -2.98 0.99
C ILE A 148 4.80 -2.74 0.93
N SER A 149 4.05 -3.14 1.97
CA SER A 149 2.63 -2.81 2.06
C SER A 149 2.40 -1.30 2.14
N ARG A 150 3.24 -0.55 2.88
CA ARG A 150 3.19 0.93 2.92
C ARG A 150 3.52 1.54 1.56
N MET A 151 4.56 1.05 0.90
CA MET A 151 4.94 1.48 -0.45
C MET A 151 3.79 1.28 -1.45
N ARG A 152 3.07 0.14 -1.42
CA ARG A 152 1.91 -0.12 -2.29
C ARG A 152 0.75 0.84 -2.02
N THR A 153 0.44 1.11 -0.75
CA THR A 153 -0.64 2.04 -0.39
C THR A 153 -0.29 3.48 -0.78
N ASN A 154 0.96 3.88 -0.64
CA ASN A 154 1.42 5.23 -0.96
C ASN A 154 1.94 5.39 -2.39
N ALA A 155 2.03 4.31 -3.17
CA ALA A 155 2.47 4.33 -4.56
C ALA A 155 1.68 5.32 -5.39
N ARG A 156 0.36 5.47 -5.16
CA ARG A 156 -0.47 6.46 -5.84
C ARG A 156 -0.01 7.89 -5.57
N ARG A 157 0.27 8.21 -4.32
CA ARG A 157 0.80 9.52 -3.89
C ARG A 157 2.20 9.76 -4.44
N PHE A 158 3.07 8.74 -4.40
CA PHE A 158 4.40 8.79 -5.02
C PHE A 158 4.32 9.01 -6.51
N LEU A 159 3.40 8.33 -7.21
CA LEU A 159 3.14 8.44 -8.64
C LEU A 159 2.33 9.71 -9.00
N GLY A 160 2.02 10.58 -8.01
CA GLY A 160 1.22 11.79 -8.22
C GLY A 160 -0.21 11.53 -8.68
N LEU A 161 -0.74 10.32 -8.56
CA LEU A 161 -2.11 9.97 -8.97
C LEU A 161 -3.18 10.57 -8.05
N ASP A 162 -2.77 11.15 -6.92
CA ASP A 162 -3.63 11.80 -5.93
C ASP A 162 -3.45 13.34 -5.91
N THR A 163 -2.71 13.93 -6.86
CA THR A 163 -2.54 15.40 -6.94
C THR A 163 -3.87 16.07 -7.33
N PRO A 164 -4.40 17.04 -6.55
CA PRO A 164 -5.67 17.70 -6.86
C PRO A 164 -5.62 18.44 -8.20
N ARG A 165 -6.75 18.46 -8.93
CA ARG A 165 -6.89 19.11 -10.26
C ARG A 165 -6.73 20.64 -10.24
N ALA A 166 -6.59 21.25 -9.06
CA ALA A 166 -6.78 22.67 -8.79
C ALA A 166 -5.50 23.52 -8.80
N TYR A 167 -4.36 23.02 -9.29
CA TYR A 167 -3.11 23.79 -9.40
C TYR A 167 -3.15 24.97 -10.41
N ALA A 168 -4.34 25.36 -10.88
CA ALA A 168 -4.56 26.39 -11.89
C ALA A 168 -4.52 27.84 -11.36
N ALA A 169 -4.20 28.05 -10.07
CA ALA A 169 -4.19 29.38 -9.46
C ALA A 169 -3.02 29.54 -8.48
N ALA A 170 -1.79 29.41 -8.95
CA ALA A 170 -0.62 29.89 -8.19
C ALA A 170 -0.49 31.42 -8.33
N PRO A 171 -0.04 32.15 -7.30
CA PRO A 171 0.08 33.60 -7.35
C PRO A 171 1.17 34.04 -8.35
N SER A 172 0.82 35.04 -9.16
CA SER A 172 1.65 35.65 -10.19
C SER A 172 2.72 36.55 -9.58
N GLY A 173 3.91 36.00 -9.32
CA GLY A 173 5.14 36.79 -9.23
C GLY A 173 5.65 37.17 -10.64
N PRO A 174 6.64 38.07 -10.77
CA PRO A 174 7.28 38.33 -12.06
C PRO A 174 7.96 37.04 -12.55
N VAL A 175 7.37 36.39 -13.56
CA VAL A 175 7.86 35.15 -14.15
C VAL A 175 9.02 35.47 -15.10
N VAL A 176 10.13 34.75 -14.96
CA VAL A 176 11.23 34.79 -15.92
C VAL A 176 10.93 33.76 -17.00
N ASP A 177 10.33 34.23 -18.11
CA ASP A 177 9.93 33.40 -19.25
C ASP A 177 11.14 32.88 -20.03
N THR A 178 11.82 31.89 -19.45
CA THR A 178 12.95 31.18 -20.04
C THR A 178 12.56 29.73 -20.21
N ALA A 179 12.73 29.20 -21.43
CA ALA A 179 12.47 27.80 -21.71
C ALA A 179 13.25 26.92 -20.70
N PRO A 180 12.57 25.97 -20.02
CA PRO A 180 13.20 25.18 -18.98
C PRO A 180 14.31 24.30 -19.57
N PRO A 181 15.50 24.23 -18.96
CA PRO A 181 16.53 23.30 -19.37
C PRO A 181 16.07 21.85 -19.15
N PRO A 182 16.67 20.85 -19.83
CA PRO A 182 16.41 19.46 -19.52
C PRO A 182 16.70 19.16 -18.04
N VAL A 183 15.96 18.21 -17.46
CA VAL A 183 16.22 17.76 -16.08
C VAL A 183 17.58 17.05 -16.06
N ASP A 184 18.47 17.48 -15.16
CA ASP A 184 19.74 16.80 -14.90
C ASP A 184 19.46 15.48 -14.16
N GLU A 185 19.26 14.41 -14.92
CA GLU A 185 18.87 13.10 -14.36
C GLU A 185 19.90 12.55 -13.38
N ALA A 186 21.20 12.73 -13.70
CA ALA A 186 22.30 12.22 -12.89
C ALA A 186 22.43 12.98 -11.56
N GLY A 187 22.37 14.32 -11.62
CA GLY A 187 22.34 15.16 -10.43
C GLY A 187 21.12 14.88 -9.55
N THR A 188 19.93 14.83 -10.16
CA THR A 188 18.66 14.50 -9.49
C THR A 188 18.72 13.15 -8.77
N ALA A 189 19.22 12.12 -9.45
CA ALA A 189 19.36 10.78 -8.88
C ALA A 189 20.38 10.76 -7.72
N THR A 190 21.48 11.52 -7.84
CA THR A 190 22.50 11.64 -6.80
C THR A 190 21.93 12.33 -5.56
N THR A 191 21.18 13.43 -5.74
CA THR A 191 20.49 14.13 -4.65
C THR A 191 19.54 13.20 -3.89
N ALA A 192 18.70 12.45 -4.61
CA ALA A 192 17.80 11.48 -4.01
C ALA A 192 18.55 10.39 -3.23
N LYS A 193 19.61 9.83 -3.81
CA LYS A 193 20.43 8.81 -3.17
C LYS A 193 21.09 9.31 -1.88
N ASN A 194 21.64 10.53 -1.91
CA ASN A 194 22.28 11.15 -0.76
C ASN A 194 21.28 11.39 0.37
N LEU A 195 20.07 11.87 0.05
CA LEU A 195 19.04 12.05 1.06
C LEU A 195 18.57 10.73 1.67
N LEU A 196 18.34 9.69 0.86
CA LEU A 196 17.97 8.37 1.40
C LEU A 196 19.04 7.84 2.35
N ALA A 197 20.31 8.03 1.99
CA ALA A 197 21.44 7.63 2.82
C ALA A 197 21.60 8.50 4.09
N LEU A 198 21.24 9.78 4.03
CA LEU A 198 21.17 10.67 5.19
C LEU A 198 20.03 10.24 6.12
N SER A 199 18.84 10.05 5.56
CA SER A 199 17.63 9.66 6.30
C SER A 199 17.83 8.36 7.07
N ALA A 200 18.51 7.38 6.47
CA ALA A 200 18.82 6.10 7.12
C ALA A 200 19.79 6.22 8.32
N ARG A 201 20.47 7.35 8.48
CA ARG A 201 21.40 7.62 9.59
C ARG A 201 20.82 8.62 10.58
N ASP A 202 20.15 9.65 10.07
CA ASP A 202 19.60 10.76 10.82
C ASP A 202 18.39 11.36 10.09
N GLY A 203 17.20 10.95 10.50
CA GLY A 203 15.94 11.48 9.95
C GLY A 203 15.71 12.96 10.27
N ALA A 204 16.25 13.47 11.38
CA ALA A 204 16.12 14.89 11.74
C ALA A 204 17.00 15.76 10.85
N ALA A 205 18.24 15.34 10.60
CA ALA A 205 19.13 16.00 9.64
C ALA A 205 18.53 16.01 8.23
N ALA A 206 17.91 14.90 7.79
CA ALA A 206 17.23 14.85 6.49
C ALA A 206 16.07 15.86 6.39
N ALA A 207 15.29 16.04 7.46
CA ALA A 207 14.24 17.06 7.49
C ALA A 207 14.81 18.49 7.50
N THR A 208 15.92 18.73 8.20
CA THR A 208 16.62 20.03 8.19
C THR A 208 17.15 20.37 6.80
N GLU A 209 17.81 19.41 6.15
CA GLU A 209 18.31 19.56 4.77
C GLU A 209 17.19 19.95 3.80
N ALA A 210 16.03 19.29 3.91
CA ALA A 210 14.87 19.61 3.09
C ALA A 210 14.34 21.03 3.31
N ARG A 211 14.33 21.52 4.56
CA ARG A 211 13.92 22.89 4.88
C ARG A 211 14.91 23.92 4.34
N THR A 212 16.22 23.67 4.50
CA THR A 212 17.28 24.53 3.97
C THR A 212 17.15 24.69 2.46
N CYS A 213 16.91 23.59 1.76
CA CYS A 213 16.72 23.60 0.32
C CYS A 213 15.58 24.54 -0.16
N ILE A 214 14.48 24.62 0.59
CA ILE A 214 13.39 25.57 0.28
C ILE A 214 13.87 27.00 0.41
N ALA A 215 14.55 27.32 1.51
CA ALA A 215 15.06 28.68 1.74
C ALA A 215 16.06 29.09 0.64
N GLU A 216 16.94 28.17 0.21
CA GLU A 216 17.91 28.43 -0.85
C GLU A 216 17.24 28.65 -2.22
N THR A 217 16.25 27.84 -2.57
CA THR A 217 15.51 27.98 -3.84
C THR A 217 14.66 29.24 -3.89
N GLN A 218 14.11 29.69 -2.75
CA GLN A 218 13.43 30.98 -2.64
C GLN A 218 14.39 32.17 -2.78
N ALA A 219 15.59 32.07 -2.17
CA ALA A 219 16.58 33.14 -2.21
C ALA A 219 17.22 33.30 -3.60
N LYS A 220 17.47 32.19 -4.31
CA LYS A 220 18.07 32.18 -5.66
C LYS A 220 17.37 31.16 -6.55
N PRO A 221 16.22 31.53 -7.14
CA PRO A 221 15.49 30.67 -8.05
C PRO A 221 16.35 30.22 -9.22
N ASP A 222 16.42 28.90 -9.40
CA ASP A 222 17.15 28.25 -10.48
C ASP A 222 16.51 26.89 -10.76
N TRP A 223 16.43 26.51 -12.04
CA TRP A 223 15.80 25.27 -12.47
C TRP A 223 16.46 24.04 -11.84
N GLN A 224 17.80 23.96 -11.87
CA GLN A 224 18.52 22.79 -11.37
C GLN A 224 18.42 22.69 -9.84
N ARG A 225 18.49 23.82 -9.12
CA ARG A 225 18.26 23.84 -7.68
C ARG A 225 16.84 23.41 -7.31
N MET A 226 15.83 23.90 -8.03
CA MET A 226 14.45 23.53 -7.78
C MET A 226 14.22 22.03 -8.01
N ASP A 227 14.75 21.48 -9.10
CA ASP A 227 14.63 20.06 -9.41
C ASP A 227 15.29 19.17 -8.36
N ASN A 228 16.50 19.53 -7.92
CA ASN A 228 17.17 18.85 -6.81
C ASN A 228 16.35 18.94 -5.53
N CYS A 229 15.73 20.08 -5.26
CA CYS A 229 14.87 20.26 -4.10
C CYS A 229 13.63 19.38 -4.13
N VAL A 230 12.99 19.30 -5.29
CA VAL A 230 11.82 18.46 -5.55
C VAL A 230 12.20 16.99 -5.39
N ALA A 231 13.33 16.58 -5.95
CA ALA A 231 13.85 15.22 -5.82
C ALA A 231 14.10 14.84 -4.37
N LEU A 232 14.67 15.76 -3.60
CA LEU A 232 14.89 15.63 -2.17
C LEU A 232 13.56 15.43 -1.44
N HIS A 233 12.56 16.27 -1.69
CA HIS A 233 11.26 16.14 -1.01
C HIS A 233 10.53 14.82 -1.33
N ILE A 234 10.56 14.39 -2.60
CA ILE A 234 9.97 13.10 -3.00
C ILE A 234 10.71 11.93 -2.33
N ALA A 235 12.06 11.96 -2.30
CA ALA A 235 12.85 10.93 -1.65
C ALA A 235 12.62 10.90 -0.12
N GLY A 236 12.49 12.08 0.50
CA GLY A 236 12.25 12.21 1.94
C GLY A 236 10.87 11.71 2.36
N LEU A 237 9.84 11.92 1.52
CA LEU A 237 8.54 11.27 1.70
C LEU A 237 8.68 9.74 1.66
N GLY A 238 9.49 9.21 0.74
CA GLY A 238 9.83 7.78 0.65
C GLY A 238 10.48 7.24 1.92
N ALA A 239 11.46 7.97 2.44
CA ALA A 239 12.14 7.66 3.69
C ALA A 239 11.20 7.71 4.90
N ALA A 240 10.39 8.76 5.01
CA ALA A 240 9.48 8.97 6.14
C ALA A 240 8.38 7.90 6.22
N ASP A 241 8.03 7.27 5.09
CA ASP A 241 7.03 6.19 5.04
C ASP A 241 7.49 4.88 5.67
N GLY A 242 8.73 4.83 6.15
CA GLY A 242 9.30 3.66 6.80
C GLY A 242 9.66 2.55 5.83
N VAL A 243 9.76 2.87 4.53
CA VAL A 243 10.24 1.95 3.49
C VAL A 243 11.68 1.51 3.77
N PHE A 244 12.49 2.40 4.34
CA PHE A 244 13.94 2.19 4.52
C PHE A 244 14.38 1.91 5.96
N GLY A 245 13.43 1.61 6.86
CA GLY A 245 13.71 1.39 8.29
C GLY A 245 13.92 2.69 9.09
N PRO A 246 14.02 2.61 10.43
CA PRO A 246 14.35 3.76 11.27
C PRO A 246 15.86 4.11 11.24
N PRO A 247 16.24 5.35 11.57
CA PRO A 247 15.36 6.48 11.91
C PRO A 247 14.62 7.03 10.70
N GLN A 248 13.39 7.48 10.90
CA GLN A 248 12.55 8.05 9.82
C GLN A 248 12.53 9.58 9.92
N PRO A 249 12.61 10.30 8.79
CA PRO A 249 12.37 11.72 8.78
C PRO A 249 10.92 12.07 9.14
N ASP A 250 10.69 13.35 9.45
CA ASP A 250 9.38 13.90 9.78
C ASP A 250 8.38 13.71 8.63
N MET A 251 7.49 12.74 8.80
CA MET A 251 6.49 12.36 7.80
C MET A 251 5.49 13.49 7.50
N ASP A 252 5.04 14.21 8.51
CA ASP A 252 4.01 15.22 8.32
C ASP A 252 4.56 16.42 7.57
N TYR A 253 5.81 16.79 7.85
CA TYR A 253 6.56 17.75 7.04
C TYR A 253 6.66 17.29 5.57
N PHE A 254 7.19 16.11 5.28
CA PHE A 254 7.40 15.67 3.89
C PHE A 254 6.08 15.50 3.13
N LYS A 255 5.00 15.09 3.79
CA LYS A 255 3.65 15.04 3.21
C LYS A 255 3.16 16.40 2.75
N GLN A 256 3.26 17.42 3.61
CA GLN A 256 2.81 18.77 3.30
C GLN A 256 3.70 19.41 2.24
N ALA A 257 5.01 19.27 2.42
CA ALA A 257 6.00 19.87 1.53
C ALA A 257 5.94 19.29 0.11
N THR A 258 5.65 18.00 -0.05
CA THR A 258 5.47 17.35 -1.37
C THR A 258 4.19 17.83 -2.08
N LEU A 259 3.13 18.16 -1.34
CA LEU A 259 1.89 18.69 -1.94
C LEU A 259 2.06 20.11 -2.50
N ALA A 260 2.94 20.89 -1.88
CA ALA A 260 3.25 22.27 -2.26
C ALA A 260 4.32 22.39 -3.37
N LEU A 261 4.84 21.29 -3.93
CA LEU A 261 5.91 21.34 -4.95
C LEU A 261 5.55 22.16 -6.20
N PRO A 262 4.33 22.05 -6.78
CA PRO A 262 3.99 22.84 -7.97
C PRO A 262 4.01 24.34 -7.70
N GLU A 263 3.55 24.79 -6.54
CA GLU A 263 3.55 26.21 -6.13
C GLU A 263 4.96 26.78 -6.06
N ARG A 264 5.97 25.95 -5.78
CA ARG A 264 7.37 26.39 -5.71
C ARG A 264 7.94 26.73 -7.07
N TYR A 265 7.45 26.10 -8.14
CA TYR A 265 7.85 26.43 -9.51
C TYR A 265 7.20 27.73 -10.01
N ALA A 266 6.22 28.31 -9.30
CA ALA A 266 5.56 29.55 -9.72
C ALA A 266 6.52 30.74 -9.89
N VAL A 267 7.69 30.69 -9.25
CA VAL A 267 8.75 31.70 -9.42
C VAL A 267 9.54 31.54 -10.73
N LEU A 268 9.51 30.35 -11.33
CA LEU A 268 10.24 29.98 -12.55
C LEU A 268 9.32 29.92 -13.78
N SER A 269 8.06 29.48 -13.61
CA SER A 269 7.10 29.35 -14.70
C SER A 269 5.66 29.32 -14.19
N ASP A 270 4.77 29.94 -14.94
CA ASP A 270 3.31 29.88 -14.78
C ASP A 270 2.65 28.74 -15.57
N ASP A 271 3.39 28.06 -16.45
CA ASP A 271 2.90 26.88 -17.18
C ASP A 271 2.79 25.67 -16.25
N SER A 272 1.62 25.57 -15.62
CA SER A 272 1.25 24.45 -14.73
C SER A 272 1.37 23.08 -15.40
N THR A 273 1.20 22.98 -16.73
CA THR A 273 1.27 21.70 -17.45
C THR A 273 2.70 21.24 -17.62
N MET A 274 3.60 22.16 -17.99
CA MET A 274 5.04 21.90 -18.06
C MET A 274 5.59 21.58 -16.67
N VAL A 275 5.22 22.35 -15.63
CA VAL A 275 5.65 22.09 -14.24
C VAL A 275 5.22 20.69 -13.79
N ALA A 276 3.96 20.30 -14.06
CA ALA A 276 3.49 18.96 -13.71
C ALA A 276 4.27 17.85 -14.44
N ALA A 277 4.54 18.03 -15.74
CA ALA A 277 5.34 17.07 -16.52
C ALA A 277 6.78 16.97 -16.02
N ARG A 278 7.37 18.10 -15.60
CA ARG A 278 8.72 18.14 -15.01
C ARG A 278 8.79 17.41 -13.68
N ILE A 279 7.84 17.66 -12.78
CA ILE A 279 7.74 16.95 -11.49
C ILE A 279 7.55 15.44 -11.70
N GLU A 280 6.73 15.04 -12.68
CA GLU A 280 6.56 13.62 -13.04
C GLU A 280 7.87 12.99 -13.55
N THR A 281 8.68 13.73 -14.30
CA THR A 281 10.00 13.28 -14.74
C THR A 281 10.93 13.04 -13.55
N ILE A 282 11.02 14.01 -12.63
CA ILE A 282 11.83 13.90 -11.40
C ILE A 282 11.37 12.71 -10.56
N ARG A 283 10.07 12.54 -10.40
CA ARG A 283 9.46 11.43 -9.67
C ARG A 283 9.86 10.07 -10.22
N LYS A 284 9.89 9.88 -11.54
CA LYS A 284 10.37 8.64 -12.17
C LYS A 284 11.83 8.35 -11.83
N ILE A 285 12.68 9.38 -11.85
CA ILE A 285 14.10 9.28 -11.50
C ILE A 285 14.24 8.86 -10.03
N VAL A 286 13.56 9.56 -9.11
CA VAL A 286 13.61 9.27 -7.67
C VAL A 286 13.06 7.87 -7.37
N TRP A 287 11.97 7.47 -8.01
CA TRP A 287 11.39 6.14 -7.86
C TRP A 287 12.38 5.03 -8.23
N ALA A 288 13.09 5.18 -9.35
CA ALA A 288 14.11 4.22 -9.75
C ALA A 288 15.26 4.13 -8.73
N VAL A 289 15.67 5.25 -8.12
CA VAL A 289 16.66 5.26 -7.04
C VAL A 289 16.15 4.54 -5.80
N MET A 290 14.91 4.83 -5.38
CA MET A 290 14.29 4.21 -4.22
C MET A 290 14.16 2.69 -4.37
N LEU A 291 13.69 2.21 -5.54
CA LEU A 291 13.58 0.78 -5.82
C LEU A 291 14.92 0.06 -5.73
N ARG A 292 15.98 0.63 -6.33
CA ARG A 292 17.33 0.06 -6.24
C ARG A 292 17.84 0.03 -4.79
N SER A 293 17.59 1.09 -4.02
CA SER A 293 17.96 1.15 -2.60
C SER A 293 17.25 0.05 -1.80
N LEU A 294 15.94 -0.13 -2.03
CA LEU A 294 15.14 -1.15 -1.36
C LEU A 294 15.62 -2.56 -1.72
N GLU A 295 15.92 -2.81 -2.99
CA GLU A 295 16.46 -4.10 -3.44
C GLU A 295 17.77 -4.44 -2.72
N VAL A 296 18.68 -3.48 -2.58
CA VAL A 296 19.93 -3.65 -1.83
C VAL A 296 19.64 -3.98 -0.36
N GLN A 297 18.71 -3.27 0.29
CA GLN A 297 18.33 -3.55 1.67
C GLN A 297 17.73 -4.95 1.83
N LEU A 298 16.84 -5.37 0.93
CA LEU A 298 16.21 -6.69 0.98
C LEU A 298 17.24 -7.82 0.80
N ARG A 299 18.21 -7.64 -0.10
CA ARG A 299 19.31 -8.61 -0.30
C ARG A 299 20.24 -8.70 0.90
N ALA A 300 20.42 -7.61 1.65
CA ALA A 300 21.28 -7.57 2.83
C ALA A 300 20.62 -8.18 4.08
N ARG A 301 19.30 -8.41 4.09
CA ARG A 301 18.63 -8.99 5.25
C ARG A 301 19.05 -10.45 5.43
N PRO A 302 19.54 -10.84 6.62
CA PRO A 302 19.84 -12.24 6.89
C PRO A 302 18.55 -13.06 6.77
N VAL A 303 18.61 -14.15 6.02
CA VAL A 303 17.52 -15.13 5.96
C VAL A 303 17.44 -15.75 7.35
N THR A 304 16.50 -15.27 8.17
CA THR A 304 16.15 -15.95 9.41
C THR A 304 15.53 -17.29 9.02
N ARG A 305 16.33 -18.36 9.09
CA ARG A 305 15.78 -19.72 9.18
C ARG A 305 15.04 -19.75 10.50
N GLY A 306 13.71 -19.68 10.44
CA GLY A 306 12.86 -19.81 11.63
C GLY A 306 13.08 -21.18 12.29
N ASP A 307 13.27 -21.13 13.60
CA ASP A 307 13.00 -22.23 14.52
C ASP A 307 11.48 -22.40 14.73
#